data_AF-A0A3B8K6J2-F1
#
_entry.id   AF-A0A3B8K6J2-F1
#
_cell.length_a   1.000
_cell.length_b   1.000
_cell.length_c   1.000
_cell.angle_alpha   90.00
_cell.angle_beta   90.00
_cell.angle_gamma   90.00
#
_symmetry.space_group_name_H-M   'P 1'
#
loop_
_entity.id
_entity.type
_entity.pdbx_description
1 polymer ?
#
loop_
_entity_poly.entity_id
_entity_poly.type
_entity_poly.pdbx_seq_one_letter_code
_entity_poly.pdbx_strand_id
1 'polypeptide(L)'
;MSKEVEKRVSLQEIQHSLFEKGKKKGNLTFKEIIDALQDFNLITEAIDDFYEELSRRGIEVVDELSDVPDVPDVADVPDVDIIEGDTLKNEELEALVPEGVSINDPVRMYLKEIGKIPLLNPEEEIELARRMEDGDEDAKRRLAEANLRLVVSIAKKYVGRGMLFLDLIQEGNLGLIKAVEKFDYRKGYKFSTYATWWIRQAITRAIADQARTIRIPVHMVETINKLIRVSRQLVQELGREPTPEEI
;
A
#
# COMPACT_ATOMS: atom_id res chain seq x y z
N MET A 1 -29.46 -2.98 -30.89
CA MET A 1 -28.00 -3.16 -31.06
C MET A 1 -27.27 -1.81 -31.08
N SER A 2 -27.52 -0.94 -30.07
CA SER A 2 -27.00 0.45 -30.11
C SER A 2 -26.60 1.00 -28.73
N LYS A 3 -26.41 0.13 -27.71
CA LYS A 3 -26.02 0.56 -26.35
C LYS A 3 -24.67 -0.02 -25.87
N GLU A 4 -23.95 -0.74 -26.71
CA GLU A 4 -22.63 -1.33 -26.36
C GLU A 4 -21.43 -0.52 -26.89
N VAL A 5 -21.66 0.59 -27.58
CA VAL A 5 -20.59 1.35 -28.28
C VAL A 5 -20.12 2.59 -27.51
N GLU A 6 -20.88 3.09 -26.51
CA GLU A 6 -20.53 4.33 -25.79
C GLU A 6 -19.64 4.15 -24.54
N LYS A 7 -19.31 2.90 -24.15
CA LYS A 7 -18.51 2.61 -22.94
C LYS A 7 -17.06 2.20 -23.20
N ARG A 8 -16.54 2.53 -24.39
CA ARG A 8 -15.12 2.45 -24.74
C ARG A 8 -14.53 3.86 -24.85
N VAL A 9 -14.55 4.63 -23.78
CA VAL A 9 -13.48 5.62 -23.60
C VAL A 9 -12.24 4.76 -23.36
N SER A 10 -11.35 4.75 -24.33
CA SER A 10 -10.33 3.72 -24.46
C SER A 10 -9.25 3.90 -23.39
N LEU A 11 -8.73 2.79 -22.85
CA LEU A 11 -7.54 2.78 -21.99
C LEU A 11 -6.41 3.64 -22.58
N GLN A 12 -6.31 3.62 -23.92
CA GLN A 12 -5.32 4.36 -24.69
C GLN A 12 -5.50 5.88 -24.61
N GLU A 13 -6.72 6.41 -24.55
CA GLU A 13 -6.98 7.86 -24.41
C GLU A 13 -6.60 8.37 -23.02
N ILE A 14 -6.86 7.57 -21.97
CA ILE A 14 -6.49 7.92 -20.59
C ILE A 14 -4.98 7.83 -20.40
N GLN A 15 -4.35 6.78 -20.91
CA GLN A 15 -2.90 6.69 -20.98
C GLN A 15 -2.33 7.91 -21.71
N HIS A 16 -2.87 8.28 -22.88
CA HIS A 16 -2.43 9.45 -23.63
C HIS A 16 -2.60 10.76 -22.85
N SER A 17 -3.71 10.92 -22.13
CA SER A 17 -3.96 12.08 -21.25
C SER A 17 -2.97 12.17 -20.10
N LEU A 18 -2.68 11.06 -19.42
CA LEU A 18 -1.66 10.96 -18.39
C LEU A 18 -0.27 11.25 -18.95
N PHE A 19 0.05 10.72 -20.13
CA PHE A 19 1.31 11.00 -20.81
C PHE A 19 1.47 12.48 -21.17
N GLU A 20 0.43 13.16 -21.67
CA GLU A 20 0.47 14.59 -21.94
C GLU A 20 0.67 15.42 -20.67
N LYS A 21 0.02 15.03 -19.57
CA LYS A 21 0.18 15.68 -18.26
C LYS A 21 1.60 15.46 -17.71
N GLY A 22 2.10 14.23 -17.74
CA GLY A 22 3.46 13.88 -17.29
C GLY A 22 4.54 14.55 -18.13
N LYS A 23 4.34 14.69 -19.44
CA LYS A 23 5.28 15.40 -20.32
C LYS A 23 5.31 16.92 -20.07
N LYS A 24 4.19 17.52 -19.64
CA LYS A 24 4.13 18.95 -19.29
C LYS A 24 4.70 19.25 -17.91
N LYS A 25 4.48 18.38 -16.92
CA LYS A 25 4.96 18.55 -15.54
C LYS A 25 6.40 18.03 -15.34
N GLY A 26 6.86 17.09 -16.16
CA GLY A 26 8.15 16.39 -15.96
C GLY A 26 8.09 15.31 -14.88
N ASN A 27 7.06 15.32 -14.03
CA ASN A 27 6.76 14.31 -13.04
C ASN A 27 5.26 13.94 -13.04
N LEU A 28 4.96 12.75 -12.56
CA LEU A 28 3.60 12.26 -12.29
C LEU A 28 3.55 11.75 -10.85
N THR A 29 2.50 12.08 -10.11
CA THR A 29 2.35 11.58 -8.73
C THR A 29 1.60 10.26 -8.71
N PHE A 30 1.88 9.42 -7.72
CA PHE A 30 1.21 8.11 -7.59
C PHE A 30 -0.31 8.25 -7.49
N LYS A 31 -0.81 9.29 -6.83
CA LYS A 31 -2.23 9.60 -6.72
C LYS A 31 -2.87 9.92 -8.07
N GLU A 32 -2.21 10.72 -8.92
CA GLU A 32 -2.71 11.06 -10.26
C GLU A 32 -2.79 9.83 -11.18
N ILE A 33 -1.84 8.89 -11.06
CA ILE A 33 -1.85 7.63 -11.81
C ILE A 33 -2.99 6.72 -11.31
N ILE A 34 -3.15 6.59 -9.99
CA ILE A 34 -4.16 5.73 -9.38
C ILE A 34 -5.57 6.26 -9.66
N ASP A 35 -5.84 7.55 -9.43
CA ASP A 35 -7.16 8.15 -9.64
C ASP A 35 -7.62 8.03 -11.10
N ALA A 36 -6.69 8.18 -12.06
CA ALA A 36 -6.99 8.06 -13.48
C ALA A 36 -7.18 6.60 -13.94
N LEU A 37 -6.63 5.64 -13.20
CA LEU A 37 -6.72 4.21 -13.51
C LEU A 37 -7.76 3.48 -12.65
N GLN A 38 -8.34 4.13 -11.64
CA GLN A 38 -9.30 3.55 -10.69
C GLN A 38 -10.59 3.06 -11.35
N ASP A 39 -11.04 3.71 -12.42
CA ASP A 39 -12.27 3.35 -13.14
C ASP A 39 -12.13 2.08 -13.99
N PHE A 40 -10.90 1.71 -14.35
CA PHE A 40 -10.60 0.49 -15.07
C PHE A 40 -10.07 -0.47 -14.03
N ASN A 41 -10.88 -1.45 -13.66
CA ASN A 41 -10.53 -2.54 -12.74
C ASN A 41 -9.37 -3.38 -13.33
N LEU A 42 -8.19 -2.78 -13.40
CA LEU A 42 -7.10 -3.17 -14.28
C LEU A 42 -6.45 -4.44 -13.74
N ILE A 43 -6.26 -5.36 -14.66
CA ILE A 43 -5.43 -6.53 -14.44
C ILE A 43 -3.98 -6.02 -14.26
N THR A 44 -3.31 -6.56 -13.26
CA THR A 44 -1.96 -6.20 -12.80
C THR A 44 -0.93 -6.00 -13.94
N GLU A 45 -1.02 -6.78 -15.02
CA GLU A 45 -0.12 -6.71 -16.18
C GLU A 45 -0.22 -5.37 -16.94
N ALA A 46 -1.43 -4.80 -17.08
CA ALA A 46 -1.62 -3.55 -17.81
C ALA A 46 -1.09 -2.31 -17.06
N ILE A 47 -0.98 -2.42 -15.73
CA ILE A 47 -0.39 -1.39 -14.87
C ILE A 47 1.13 -1.47 -14.96
N ASP A 48 1.69 -2.68 -14.93
CA ASP A 48 3.13 -2.92 -15.11
C ASP A 48 3.60 -2.41 -16.49
N ASP A 49 2.87 -2.72 -17.57
CA ASP A 49 3.13 -2.19 -18.93
C ASP A 49 3.07 -0.66 -18.99
N PHE A 50 2.14 -0.05 -18.25
CA PHE A 50 1.98 1.39 -18.21
C PHE A 50 3.15 2.07 -17.50
N TYR A 51 3.64 1.50 -16.40
CA TYR A 51 4.83 1.97 -15.72
C TYR A 51 6.10 1.81 -16.58
N GLU A 52 6.22 0.72 -17.34
CA GLU A 52 7.32 0.55 -18.30
C GLU A 52 7.32 1.62 -19.39
N GLU A 53 6.14 1.96 -19.93
CA GLU A 53 6.02 2.96 -20.99
C GLU A 53 6.24 4.40 -20.49
N LEU A 54 5.88 4.69 -19.23
CA LEU A 54 6.22 5.96 -18.55
C LEU A 54 7.74 6.09 -18.35
N SER A 55 8.40 5.02 -17.93
CA SER A 55 9.84 5.00 -17.68
C SER A 55 10.65 5.13 -18.98
N ARG A 56 10.29 4.41 -20.05
CA ARG A 56 10.95 4.52 -21.39
C ARG A 56 10.95 5.94 -21.94
N ARG A 57 9.96 6.75 -21.55
CA ARG A 57 9.78 8.12 -22.04
C ARG A 57 10.35 9.18 -21.09
N GLY A 58 10.98 8.78 -19.99
CA GLY A 58 11.70 9.67 -19.07
C GLY A 58 10.81 10.51 -18.16
N ILE A 59 9.63 10.01 -17.79
CA ILE A 59 8.76 10.68 -16.80
C ILE A 59 9.05 10.10 -15.42
N GLU A 60 9.46 10.95 -14.48
CA GLU A 60 9.79 10.55 -13.11
C GLU A 60 8.50 10.46 -12.28
N VAL A 61 8.23 9.27 -11.72
CA VAL A 61 7.07 9.07 -10.84
C VAL A 61 7.49 9.48 -9.43
N VAL A 62 6.98 10.63 -8.97
CA VAL A 62 7.31 11.18 -7.65
C VAL A 62 6.28 10.69 -6.64
N ASP A 63 6.77 10.12 -5.55
CA ASP A 63 5.97 9.69 -4.43
C ASP A 63 5.57 10.91 -3.58
N GLU A 64 4.36 11.43 -3.80
CA GLU A 64 3.68 12.26 -2.81
C GLU A 64 3.29 11.34 -1.64
N LEU A 65 4.26 11.09 -0.77
CA LEU A 65 4.13 10.30 0.46
C LEU A 65 3.21 10.94 1.52
N SER A 66 2.41 11.95 1.16
CA SER A 66 1.56 12.72 2.06
C SER A 66 0.06 12.43 1.93
N ASP A 67 -0.41 11.75 0.87
CA ASP A 67 -1.82 11.39 0.75
C ASP A 67 -2.04 9.90 1.08
N VAL A 68 -1.79 9.57 2.35
CA VAL A 68 -2.45 8.40 2.94
C VAL A 68 -3.95 8.68 2.88
N PRO A 69 -4.79 7.79 2.30
CA PRO A 69 -6.22 7.92 2.40
C PRO A 69 -6.58 7.93 3.87
N ASP A 70 -7.01 9.10 4.33
CA ASP A 70 -7.52 9.32 5.66
C ASP A 70 -8.79 8.47 5.84
N VAL A 71 -8.61 7.22 6.29
CA VAL A 71 -9.69 6.29 6.60
C VAL A 71 -10.21 6.66 7.98
N PRO A 72 -11.50 7.01 8.15
CA PRO A 72 -12.00 7.65 9.36
C PRO A 72 -12.28 6.61 10.45
N ASP A 73 -11.43 6.56 11.47
CA ASP A 73 -11.80 6.70 12.89
C ASP A 73 -10.54 6.64 13.77
N VAL A 74 -9.91 7.80 14.02
CA VAL A 74 -9.37 8.25 15.32
C VAL A 74 -8.64 9.57 15.12
N ALA A 75 -9.00 10.56 15.93
CA ALA A 75 -8.16 11.72 16.19
C ALA A 75 -6.79 11.26 16.74
N ASP A 76 -5.74 12.02 16.44
CA ASP A 76 -4.38 11.89 17.01
C ASP A 76 -3.52 10.69 16.60
N VAL A 77 -3.30 10.50 15.30
CA VAL A 77 -2.03 9.88 14.87
C VAL A 77 -1.21 10.97 14.16
N PRO A 78 -0.13 11.48 14.77
CA PRO A 78 0.71 12.48 14.13
C PRO A 78 1.28 11.93 12.81
N ASP A 79 1.54 12.82 11.86
CA ASP A 79 2.29 12.55 10.63
C ASP A 79 3.67 12.00 10.99
N VAL A 80 3.76 10.69 11.22
CA VAL A 80 5.04 10.02 11.41
C VAL A 80 5.54 9.67 10.02
N ASP A 81 6.64 10.34 9.64
CA ASP A 81 7.47 10.02 8.49
C ASP A 81 7.51 8.50 8.30
N ILE A 82 7.40 8.06 7.05
CA ILE A 82 7.57 6.65 6.71
C ILE A 82 9.00 6.29 7.14
N ILE A 83 9.10 5.70 8.32
CA ILE A 83 10.31 5.10 8.83
C ILE A 83 10.74 4.14 7.73
N GLU A 84 11.88 4.40 7.09
CA GLU A 84 12.55 3.42 6.23
C GLU A 84 12.55 2.12 7.02
N GLY A 85 11.80 1.11 6.55
CA GLY A 85 11.52 -0.12 7.31
C GLY A 85 12.77 -0.89 7.74
N ASP A 86 13.93 -0.52 7.18
CA ASP A 86 15.27 -0.92 7.61
C ASP A 86 15.64 -0.50 9.05
N THR A 87 14.92 0.42 9.67
CA THR A 87 15.37 1.04 10.92
C THR A 87 14.60 0.64 12.18
N LEU A 88 13.53 -0.16 12.07
CA LEU A 88 12.83 -0.66 13.28
C LEU A 88 13.73 -1.60 14.08
N LYS A 89 14.34 -1.05 15.12
CA LYS A 89 15.16 -1.80 16.08
C LYS A 89 14.25 -2.67 16.95
N ASN A 90 14.82 -3.77 17.47
CA ASN A 90 14.09 -4.69 18.35
C ASN A 90 13.44 -3.98 19.54
N GLU A 91 14.08 -2.94 20.07
CA GLU A 91 13.57 -2.11 21.17
C GLU A 91 12.30 -1.34 20.79
N GLU A 92 12.22 -0.84 19.56
CA GLU A 92 11.05 -0.12 19.04
C GLU A 92 9.89 -1.07 18.76
N LEU A 93 10.19 -2.28 18.27
CA LEU A 93 9.20 -3.36 18.09
C LEU A 93 8.55 -3.78 19.42
N GLU A 94 9.30 -3.83 20.52
CA GLU A 94 8.76 -4.14 21.85
C GLU A 94 7.87 -3.01 22.40
N ALA A 95 8.18 -1.76 22.07
CA ALA A 95 7.37 -0.59 22.46
C ALA A 95 6.05 -0.46 21.67
N LEU A 96 5.86 -1.26 20.60
CA LEU A 96 4.59 -1.33 19.86
C LEU A 96 3.50 -2.10 20.60
N VAL A 97 3.86 -2.79 21.68
CA VAL A 97 2.93 -3.58 22.49
C VAL A 97 2.28 -2.65 23.53
N PRO A 98 0.95 -2.49 23.57
CA PRO A 98 0.27 -1.69 24.58
C PRO A 98 0.65 -2.12 26.01
N GLU A 99 0.95 -1.17 26.89
CA GLU A 99 1.25 -1.47 28.30
C GLU A 99 0.02 -2.11 28.97
N GLY A 100 0.14 -3.39 29.36
CA GLY A 100 -0.95 -4.20 29.94
C GLY A 100 -1.05 -5.62 29.36
N VAL A 101 -0.28 -5.92 28.32
CA VAL A 101 -0.28 -7.21 27.64
C VAL A 101 0.65 -8.23 28.34
N SER A 102 0.05 -9.31 28.84
CA SER A 102 0.77 -10.43 29.47
C SER A 102 1.71 -11.15 28.51
N ILE A 103 2.74 -11.82 29.04
CA ILE A 103 3.80 -12.55 28.30
C ILE A 103 3.25 -13.61 27.32
N ASN A 104 1.97 -14.00 27.47
CA ASN A 104 1.28 -14.99 26.62
C ASN A 104 0.54 -14.40 25.40
N ASP A 105 0.77 -13.13 25.03
CA ASP A 105 0.15 -12.55 23.84
C ASP A 105 0.81 -13.08 22.55
N PRO A 106 0.05 -13.71 21.63
CA PRO A 106 0.53 -14.13 20.32
C PRO A 106 1.22 -13.02 19.52
N VAL A 107 0.80 -11.76 19.68
CA VAL A 107 1.45 -10.59 19.05
C VAL A 107 2.89 -10.46 19.54
N ARG A 108 3.10 -10.52 20.85
CA ARG A 108 4.43 -10.36 21.45
C ARG A 108 5.36 -11.52 21.09
N MET A 109 4.83 -12.74 21.02
CA MET A 109 5.58 -13.89 20.51
C MET A 109 6.02 -13.69 19.07
N TYR A 110 5.11 -13.25 18.20
CA TYR A 110 5.41 -12.99 16.80
C TYR A 110 6.48 -11.90 16.62
N LEU A 111 6.33 -10.75 17.30
CA LEU A 111 7.29 -9.65 17.23
C LEU A 111 8.69 -10.08 17.70
N LYS A 112 8.75 -10.94 18.73
CA LYS A 112 10.02 -11.49 19.22
C LYS A 112 10.67 -12.44 18.21
N GLU A 113 9.91 -13.27 17.52
CA GLU A 113 10.46 -14.18 16.50
C GLU A 113 11.02 -13.42 15.29
N ILE A 114 10.28 -12.46 14.75
CA ILE A 114 10.77 -11.64 13.62
C ILE A 114 11.93 -10.72 14.02
N GLY A 115 12.03 -10.36 15.30
CA GLY A 115 13.13 -9.58 15.88
C GLY A 115 14.47 -10.34 15.92
N LYS A 116 14.46 -11.68 15.81
CA LYS A 116 15.70 -12.48 15.74
C LYS A 116 16.31 -12.50 14.35
N ILE A 117 15.51 -12.23 13.32
CA ILE A 117 15.95 -12.29 11.93
C ILE A 117 16.80 -11.04 11.65
N PRO A 118 18.03 -11.20 11.15
CA PRO A 118 18.90 -10.07 10.82
C PRO A 118 18.35 -9.31 9.61
N LEU A 119 18.59 -8.00 9.60
CA LEU A 119 18.30 -7.15 8.45
C LEU A 119 19.26 -7.50 7.30
N LEU A 120 18.80 -7.33 6.07
CA LEU A 120 19.61 -7.56 4.88
C LEU A 120 20.33 -6.28 4.47
N ASN A 121 21.53 -6.45 3.93
CA ASN A 121 22.24 -5.37 3.27
C ASN A 121 21.75 -5.23 1.82
N PRO A 122 21.88 -4.07 1.17
CA PRO A 122 21.45 -3.90 -0.23
C PRO A 122 22.10 -4.90 -1.21
N GLU A 123 23.35 -5.28 -0.97
CA GLU A 123 24.05 -6.30 -1.78
C GLU A 123 23.45 -7.70 -1.57
N GLU A 124 23.02 -8.03 -0.36
CA GLU A 124 22.37 -9.30 -0.04
C GLU A 124 20.97 -9.38 -0.65
N GLU A 125 20.21 -8.28 -0.68
CA GLU A 125 18.92 -8.22 -1.37
C GLU A 125 19.07 -8.55 -2.85
N ILE A 126 20.08 -7.98 -3.52
CA ILE A 126 20.34 -8.23 -4.95
C ILE A 126 20.75 -9.68 -5.18
N GLU A 127 21.59 -10.25 -4.30
CA GLU A 127 22.02 -11.65 -4.42
C GLU A 127 20.86 -12.62 -4.20
N LEU A 128 19.99 -12.36 -3.23
CA LEU A 128 18.78 -13.15 -3.02
C LEU A 128 17.82 -13.03 -4.22
N ALA A 129 17.61 -11.82 -4.74
CA ALA A 129 16.77 -11.60 -5.90
C ALA A 129 17.30 -12.31 -7.16
N ARG A 130 18.62 -12.33 -7.37
CA ARG A 130 19.25 -13.11 -8.45
C ARG A 130 18.98 -14.60 -8.30
N ARG A 131 19.20 -15.16 -7.10
CA ARG A 131 18.95 -16.58 -6.83
C ARG A 131 17.47 -16.96 -7.01
N MET A 132 16.56 -16.03 -6.70
CA MET A 132 15.13 -16.23 -6.93
C MET A 132 14.79 -16.34 -8.43
N GLU A 133 15.49 -15.63 -9.32
CA GLU A 133 15.32 -15.81 -10.78
C GLU A 133 15.69 -17.22 -11.23
N ASP A 134 16.65 -17.85 -10.56
CA ASP A 134 17.05 -19.25 -10.79
C ASP A 134 16.08 -20.28 -10.17
N GLY A 135 14.99 -19.82 -9.52
CA GLY A 135 13.98 -20.66 -8.89
C GLY A 135 14.32 -21.13 -7.47
N ASP A 136 15.23 -20.45 -6.78
CA ASP A 136 15.60 -20.75 -5.39
C ASP A 136 14.51 -20.30 -4.40
N GLU A 137 13.71 -21.26 -3.93
CA GLU A 137 12.66 -21.03 -2.94
C GLU A 137 13.21 -20.64 -1.55
N ASP A 138 14.43 -21.04 -1.20
CA ASP A 138 15.04 -20.65 0.07
C ASP A 138 15.45 -19.17 0.02
N ALA A 139 15.93 -18.68 -1.13
CA ALA A 139 16.21 -17.26 -1.34
C ALA A 139 14.94 -16.42 -1.23
N LYS A 140 13.84 -16.88 -1.83
CA LYS A 140 12.50 -16.26 -1.74
C LYS A 140 12.03 -16.15 -0.29
N ARG A 141 12.13 -17.25 0.47
CA ARG A 141 11.75 -17.29 1.89
C ARG A 141 12.60 -16.33 2.70
N ARG A 142 13.91 -16.32 2.50
CA ARG A 142 14.84 -15.46 3.24
C ARG A 142 14.60 -13.98 2.97
N LEU A 143 14.31 -13.60 1.73
CA LEU A 143 13.98 -12.21 1.38
C LEU A 143 12.66 -11.77 2.04
N ALA A 144 11.65 -12.64 2.07
CA ALA A 144 10.39 -12.36 2.77
C ALA A 144 10.59 -12.25 4.29
N GLU A 145 11.32 -13.18 4.90
CA GLU A 145 11.58 -13.24 6.35
C GLU A 145 12.30 -11.99 6.87
N ALA A 146 13.31 -11.52 6.15
CA ALA A 146 14.04 -10.29 6.50
C ALA A 146 13.15 -9.04 6.50
N ASN A 147 12.11 -9.04 5.65
CA ASN A 147 11.23 -7.90 5.45
C ASN A 147 9.92 -7.97 6.26
N LEU A 148 9.77 -8.94 7.18
CA LEU A 148 8.57 -9.05 8.03
C LEU A 148 8.38 -7.81 8.93
N ARG A 149 9.45 -7.12 9.31
CA ARG A 149 9.39 -5.90 10.13
C ARG A 149 8.76 -4.72 9.38
N LEU A 150 9.02 -4.63 8.07
CA LEU A 150 8.39 -3.63 7.20
C LEU A 150 6.86 -3.81 7.19
N VAL A 151 6.38 -5.06 7.17
CA VAL A 151 4.93 -5.33 7.22
C VAL A 151 4.32 -4.81 8.52
N VAL A 152 4.97 -5.07 9.65
CA VAL A 152 4.49 -4.60 10.96
C VAL A 152 4.45 -3.07 11.02
N SER A 153 5.47 -2.39 10.49
CA SER A 153 5.55 -0.93 10.47
C SER A 153 4.40 -0.29 9.68
N ILE A 154 4.05 -0.90 8.54
CA ILE A 154 2.95 -0.46 7.69
C ILE A 154 1.61 -0.81 8.34
N ALA A 155 1.43 -2.04 8.81
CA ALA A 155 0.19 -2.53 9.41
C ALA A 155 -0.21 -1.74 10.66
N LYS A 156 0.76 -1.24 11.43
CA LYS A 156 0.50 -0.39 12.61
C LYS A 156 -0.40 0.80 12.27
N LYS A 157 -0.25 1.39 11.08
CA LYS A 157 -1.04 2.54 10.62
C LYS A 157 -2.53 2.20 10.36
N TYR A 158 -2.90 0.92 10.36
CA TYR A 158 -4.24 0.42 10.07
C TYR A 158 -4.94 -0.19 11.30
N VAL A 159 -4.29 -0.18 12.47
CA VAL A 159 -4.88 -0.65 13.73
C VAL A 159 -6.10 0.20 14.08
N GLY A 160 -7.14 -0.43 14.61
CA GLY A 160 -8.39 0.23 14.97
C GLY A 160 -9.42 0.32 13.85
N ARG A 161 -9.11 -0.14 12.62
CA ARG A 161 -10.03 -0.08 11.45
C ARG A 161 -10.99 -1.26 11.34
N GLY A 162 -11.35 -1.88 12.46
CA GLY A 162 -12.31 -3.01 12.51
C GLY A 162 -11.73 -4.40 12.26
N MET A 163 -10.40 -4.53 12.18
CA MET A 163 -9.69 -5.82 12.06
C MET A 163 -8.62 -5.92 13.15
N LEU A 164 -8.33 -7.15 13.63
CA LEU A 164 -7.28 -7.38 14.63
C LEU A 164 -5.90 -7.08 14.05
N PHE A 165 -4.97 -6.65 14.90
CA PHE A 165 -3.61 -6.31 14.44
C PHE A 165 -2.87 -7.50 13.82
N LEU A 166 -3.03 -8.70 14.37
CA LEU A 166 -2.48 -9.92 13.79
C LEU A 166 -3.02 -10.18 12.39
N ASP A 167 -4.32 -10.03 12.19
CA ASP A 167 -4.95 -10.26 10.89
C ASP A 167 -4.44 -9.25 9.85
N LEU A 168 -4.26 -7.99 10.24
CA LEU A 168 -3.63 -6.96 9.39
C LEU A 168 -2.19 -7.33 9.00
N ILE A 169 -1.40 -7.83 9.95
CA ILE A 169 -0.04 -8.32 9.69
C ILE A 169 -0.07 -9.51 8.73
N GLN A 170 -0.97 -10.46 8.92
CA GLN A 170 -1.08 -11.64 8.06
C GLN A 170 -1.47 -11.28 6.62
N GLU A 171 -2.42 -10.37 6.44
CA GLU A 171 -2.80 -9.87 5.11
C GLU A 171 -1.67 -9.06 4.48
N GLY A 172 -0.94 -8.27 5.28
CA GLY A 172 0.28 -7.60 4.84
C GLY A 172 1.39 -8.56 4.41
N ASN A 173 1.57 -9.67 5.13
CA ASN A 173 2.55 -10.72 4.80
C ASN A 173 2.19 -11.40 3.46
N LEU A 174 0.90 -11.61 3.19
CA LEU A 174 0.43 -12.08 1.88
C LEU A 174 0.74 -11.08 0.76
N GLY A 175 0.62 -9.78 1.03
CA GLY A 175 1.08 -8.71 0.13
C GLY A 175 2.58 -8.75 -0.11
N LEU A 176 3.38 -8.91 0.95
CA LEU A 176 4.84 -9.01 0.88
C LEU A 176 5.28 -10.20 0.02
N ILE A 177 4.68 -11.38 0.19
CA ILE A 177 5.03 -12.57 -0.61
C ILE A 177 4.80 -12.31 -2.10
N LYS A 178 3.69 -11.63 -2.47
CA LYS A 178 3.44 -11.23 -3.86
C LYS A 178 4.47 -10.22 -4.38
N ALA A 179 4.91 -9.30 -3.53
CA ALA A 179 5.97 -8.36 -3.86
C ALA A 179 7.27 -9.12 -4.14
N VAL A 180 7.65 -10.06 -3.28
CA VAL A 180 8.84 -10.90 -3.45
C VAL A 180 8.77 -11.67 -4.79
N GLU A 181 7.63 -12.28 -5.12
CA GLU A 181 7.47 -13.02 -6.38
C GLU A 181 7.65 -12.18 -7.65
N LYS A 182 7.28 -10.90 -7.58
CA LYS A 182 7.29 -9.99 -8.72
C LYS A 182 8.42 -8.97 -8.68
N PHE A 183 9.36 -9.12 -7.75
CA PHE A 183 10.44 -8.14 -7.58
C PHE A 183 11.49 -8.30 -8.68
N ASP A 184 11.86 -7.17 -9.30
CA ASP A 184 12.92 -7.11 -10.30
C ASP A 184 14.00 -6.14 -9.83
N TYR A 185 15.16 -6.69 -9.45
CA TYR A 185 16.30 -5.93 -8.94
C TYR A 185 17.00 -5.10 -10.02
N ARG A 186 16.79 -5.39 -11.32
CA ARG A 186 17.43 -4.68 -12.44
C ARG A 186 16.86 -3.28 -12.63
N LYS A 187 15.67 -3.02 -12.08
CA LYS A 187 15.01 -1.71 -12.13
C LYS A 187 15.68 -0.65 -11.24
N GLY A 188 16.58 -1.05 -10.33
CA GLY A 188 17.43 -0.12 -9.57
C GLY A 188 16.74 0.58 -8.39
N TYR A 189 15.54 0.14 -8.00
CA TYR A 189 14.84 0.64 -6.81
C TYR A 189 15.02 -0.34 -5.63
N LYS A 190 15.00 0.19 -4.40
CA LYS A 190 15.06 -0.61 -3.17
C LYS A 190 13.84 -1.55 -3.08
N PHE A 191 14.02 -2.75 -2.54
CA PHE A 191 12.92 -3.70 -2.34
C PHE A 191 11.81 -3.13 -1.45
N SER A 192 12.18 -2.41 -0.38
CA SER A 192 11.24 -1.81 0.57
C SER A 192 10.24 -0.84 -0.08
N THR A 193 10.69 -0.03 -1.05
CA THR A 193 9.82 0.88 -1.81
C THR A 193 8.77 0.11 -2.60
N TYR A 194 9.19 -0.95 -3.30
CA TYR A 194 8.29 -1.79 -4.08
C TYR A 194 7.31 -2.57 -3.20
N ALA A 195 7.81 -3.20 -2.13
CA ALA A 195 7.02 -4.01 -1.21
C ALA A 195 5.94 -3.18 -0.49
N THR A 196 6.23 -1.92 -0.16
CA THR A 196 5.28 -1.04 0.53
C THR A 196 3.95 -0.92 -0.20
N TRP A 197 3.96 -0.85 -1.53
CA TRP A 197 2.73 -0.78 -2.33
C TRP A 197 1.89 -2.05 -2.20
N TRP A 198 2.52 -3.22 -2.36
CA TRP A 198 1.85 -4.51 -2.29
C TRP A 198 1.29 -4.80 -0.89
N ILE A 199 2.06 -4.48 0.15
CA ILE A 199 1.64 -4.62 1.55
C ILE A 199 0.43 -3.72 1.82
N ARG A 200 0.50 -2.45 1.42
CA ARG A 200 -0.59 -1.48 1.59
C ARG A 200 -1.86 -1.93 0.86
N GLN A 201 -1.72 -2.38 -0.37
CA GLN A 201 -2.85 -2.83 -1.19
C GLN A 201 -3.52 -4.06 -0.60
N ALA A 202 -2.74 -5.02 -0.10
CA ALA A 202 -3.27 -6.21 0.55
C ALA A 202 -4.05 -5.87 1.82
N ILE A 203 -3.48 -5.02 2.68
CA ILE A 203 -4.12 -4.60 3.94
C ILE A 203 -5.40 -3.82 3.68
N THR A 204 -5.38 -2.79 2.83
CA THR A 204 -6.56 -1.97 2.53
C THR A 204 -7.68 -2.82 1.91
N ARG A 205 -7.33 -3.74 1.01
CA ARG A 205 -8.29 -4.67 0.42
C ARG A 205 -8.91 -5.59 1.47
N ALA A 206 -8.10 -6.17 2.35
CA ALA A 206 -8.59 -7.04 3.41
C ALA A 206 -9.53 -6.32 4.38
N ILE A 207 -9.22 -5.07 4.74
CA ILE A 207 -10.11 -4.24 5.56
C ILE A 207 -11.45 -4.01 4.85
N ALA A 208 -11.43 -3.61 3.58
CA ALA A 208 -12.66 -3.40 2.81
C ALA A 208 -13.51 -4.69 2.71
N ASP A 209 -12.85 -5.84 2.58
CA ASP A 209 -13.49 -7.13 2.35
C ASP A 209 -14.01 -7.81 3.62
N GLN A 210 -13.32 -7.65 4.76
CA GLN A 210 -13.51 -8.47 5.97
C GLN A 210 -13.75 -7.68 7.26
N ALA A 211 -13.41 -6.38 7.34
CA ALA A 211 -13.48 -5.64 8.62
C ALA A 211 -14.90 -5.34 9.12
N ARG A 212 -15.93 -5.58 8.29
CA ARG A 212 -17.33 -5.34 8.63
C ARG A 212 -18.07 -6.66 8.79
N THR A 213 -18.97 -6.72 9.78
CA THR A 213 -19.86 -7.87 10.00
C THR A 213 -20.67 -8.21 8.74
N ILE A 214 -21.06 -7.19 7.96
CA ILE A 214 -21.72 -7.37 6.68
C ILE A 214 -20.74 -6.93 5.59
N ARG A 215 -20.44 -7.84 4.68
CA ARG A 215 -19.55 -7.59 3.54
C ARG A 215 -20.17 -6.56 2.60
N ILE A 216 -19.41 -5.51 2.32
CA ILE A 216 -19.76 -4.46 1.36
C ILE A 216 -18.77 -4.56 0.18
N PRO A 217 -19.21 -4.47 -1.08
CA PRO A 217 -18.29 -4.45 -2.22
C PRO A 217 -17.28 -3.30 -2.16
N VAL A 218 -16.06 -3.52 -2.65
CA VAL A 218 -14.94 -2.55 -2.53
C VAL A 218 -15.28 -1.16 -3.08
N HIS A 219 -15.90 -1.05 -4.25
CA HIS A 219 -16.29 0.23 -4.85
C HIS A 219 -17.28 1.04 -3.97
N MET A 220 -18.13 0.36 -3.19
CA MET A 220 -19.02 1.02 -2.24
C MET A 220 -18.24 1.52 -1.02
N VAL A 221 -17.23 0.78 -0.56
CA VAL A 221 -16.32 1.22 0.51
C VAL A 221 -15.53 2.45 0.07
N GLU A 222 -15.04 2.48 -1.17
CA GLU A 222 -14.35 3.64 -1.75
C GLU A 222 -15.27 4.87 -1.81
N THR A 223 -16.53 4.68 -2.22
CA THR A 223 -17.54 5.75 -2.24
C THR A 223 -17.79 6.31 -0.85
N ILE A 224 -17.91 5.43 0.17
CA ILE A 224 -18.06 5.84 1.57
C ILE A 224 -16.84 6.64 2.04
N ASN A 225 -15.63 6.18 1.75
CA ASN A 225 -14.41 6.90 2.16
C ASN A 225 -14.29 8.27 1.46
N LYS A 226 -14.69 8.35 0.18
CA LYS A 226 -14.73 9.62 -0.55
C LYS A 226 -15.73 10.58 0.07
N LEU A 227 -16.93 10.10 0.42
CA LEU A 227 -17.94 10.88 1.11
C LEU A 227 -17.42 11.43 2.44
N ILE A 228 -16.77 10.59 3.24
CA ILE A 228 -16.26 11.04 4.55
C ILE A 228 -15.11 12.06 4.37
N ARG A 229 -14.26 11.91 3.35
CA ARG A 229 -13.22 12.90 3.03
C ARG A 229 -13.81 14.27 2.68
N VAL A 230 -14.79 14.30 1.78
CA VAL A 230 -15.48 15.54 1.40
C VAL A 230 -16.19 16.15 2.61
N SER A 231 -16.88 15.32 3.39
CA SER A 231 -17.54 15.76 4.63
C SER A 231 -16.55 16.39 5.60
N ARG A 232 -15.35 15.83 5.79
CA ARG A 232 -14.32 16.41 6.67
C ARG A 232 -13.79 17.74 6.16
N GLN A 233 -13.54 17.86 4.86
CA GLN A 233 -13.13 19.12 4.25
C GLN A 233 -14.19 20.21 4.47
N LEU A 234 -15.47 19.87 4.26
CA LEU A 234 -16.59 20.79 4.51
C LEU A 234 -16.73 21.16 5.99
N VAL A 235 -16.46 20.24 6.93
CA VAL A 235 -16.42 20.57 8.36
C VAL A 235 -15.35 21.62 8.66
N GLN A 236 -14.16 21.50 8.04
CA GLN A 236 -13.07 22.45 8.24
C GLN A 236 -13.40 23.83 7.63
N GLU A 237 -14.06 23.86 6.48
CA GLU A 237 -14.45 25.10 5.79
C GLU A 237 -15.65 25.80 6.46
N LEU A 238 -16.66 25.04 6.89
CA LEU A 238 -17.92 25.57 7.43
C LEU A 238 -17.92 25.73 8.96
N GLY A 239 -16.99 25.06 9.66
CA GLY A 239 -16.94 25.03 11.12
C GLY A 239 -18.15 24.31 11.77
N ARG A 240 -18.93 23.56 11.00
CA ARG A 240 -20.10 22.78 11.44
C ARG A 240 -20.23 21.50 10.60
N GLU A 241 -21.08 20.57 11.04
CA GLU A 241 -21.43 19.41 10.22
C GLU A 241 -22.14 19.85 8.92
N PRO A 242 -21.71 19.34 7.75
CA PRO A 242 -22.36 19.60 6.48
C PRO A 242 -23.70 18.87 6.38
N THR A 243 -24.66 19.48 5.71
CA THR A 243 -25.93 18.85 5.39
C THR A 243 -25.80 17.91 4.19
N PRO A 244 -26.70 16.91 4.01
CA PRO A 244 -26.62 15.99 2.87
C PRO A 244 -26.75 16.67 1.50
N GLU A 245 -27.31 17.87 1.44
CA GLU A 245 -27.42 18.67 0.20
C GLU A 245 -26.11 19.39 -0.14
N GLU A 246 -25.21 19.57 0.84
CA GLU A 246 -23.91 20.22 0.70
C GLU A 246 -22.78 19.24 0.29
N ILE A 247 -23.01 17.92 0.43
CA ILE A 247 -22.06 16.82 0.13
C ILE A 247 -22.30 16.29 -1.29
#